data_AF-A0A2V2ENF8-F1
#
_entry.id   AF-A0A2V2ENF8-F1
#
_cell.length_a   1.000
_cell.length_b   1.000
_cell.length_c   1.000
_cell.angle_alpha   90.00
_cell.angle_beta   90.00
_cell.angle_gamma   90.00
#
_symmetry.space_group_name_H-M   'P 1'
#
loop_
_entity.id
_entity.type
_entity.pdbx_description
1 polymer ?
#
loop_
_entity_poly.entity_id
_entity_poly.type
_entity_poly.pdbx_seq_one_letter_code
_entity_poly.pdbx_strand_id
1 'polypeptide(L)' 'MIKDIKLSSKNLSELVHILEASEGLAVLKTIDGKKGLAQLIYPACNHAEVESLLVDFRQKHAIIL' A
#
# COMPACT_ATOMS: atom_id res chain seq x y z
N MET A 1 0.13 12.80 3.16
CA MET A 1 -1.12 12.28 2.55
C MET A 1 -1.47 10.96 3.21
N ILE A 2 -2.76 10.67 3.33
CA ILE A 2 -3.27 9.41 3.91
C ILE A 2 -4.28 8.83 2.91
N LYS A 3 -4.13 7.55 2.57
CA LYS A 3 -5.04 6.82 1.68
C LYS A 3 -5.45 5.51 2.35
N ASP A 4 -6.75 5.29 2.52
CA ASP A 4 -7.27 4.01 3.00
C ASP A 4 -7.19 2.97 1.88
N ILE A 5 -6.70 1.78 2.21
CA ILE A 5 -6.60 0.65 1.29
C ILE A 5 -7.22 -0.60 1.94
N LYS A 6 -7.84 -1.42 1.10
CA LYS A 6 -8.41 -2.71 1.50
C LYS A 6 -7.84 -3.81 0.62
N LEU A 7 -7.05 -4.68 1.20
CA LEU A 7 -6.36 -5.78 0.52
C LEU A 7 -6.51 -7.07 1.33
N SER A 8 -6.31 -8.24 0.73
CA SER A 8 -6.22 -9.46 1.54
C SER A 8 -5.05 -9.37 2.52
N SER A 9 -5.09 -10.11 3.63
CA SER A 9 -3.98 -10.13 4.60
C SER A 9 -2.63 -10.47 3.97
N LYS A 10 -2.63 -11.44 3.03
CA LYS A 10 -1.45 -11.80 2.24
C LYS A 10 -0.91 -10.62 1.44
N ASN A 11 -1.79 -9.88 0.76
CA ASN A 11 -1.41 -8.76 -0.09
C ASN A 11 -0.97 -7.54 0.73
N LEU A 12 -1.53 -7.34 1.94
CA LEU A 12 -1.01 -6.35 2.88
C LEU A 12 0.43 -6.67 3.29
N SER A 13 0.72 -7.91 3.67
CA SER A 13 2.08 -8.31 4.05
C SER A 13 3.07 -8.13 2.90
N GLU A 14 2.69 -8.48 1.67
CA GLU A 14 3.55 -8.24 0.50
C GLU A 14 3.78 -6.75 0.25
N LEU A 15 2.73 -5.93 0.34
CA LEU A 15 2.85 -4.48 0.17
C LEU A 15 3.77 -3.85 1.23
N VAL A 16 3.70 -4.32 2.48
CA VAL A 16 4.64 -3.87 3.54
C VAL A 16 6.08 -4.11 3.12
N HIS A 17 6.41 -5.32 2.67
CA HIS A 17 7.78 -5.64 2.25
C HIS A 17 8.28 -4.81 1.07
N ILE A 18 7.40 -4.50 0.11
CA ILE A 18 7.74 -3.63 -1.02
C ILE A 18 8.06 -2.20 -0.53
N LEU A 19 7.24 -1.69 0.39
CA LEU A 19 7.41 -0.33 0.93
C LEU A 19 8.65 -0.22 1.82
N GLU A 20 8.95 -1.26 2.60
CA GLU A 20 10.18 -1.37 3.39
C GLU A 20 11.43 -1.37 2.50
N ALA A 21 11.37 -2.03 1.34
CA ALA A 21 12.45 -2.01 0.35
C ALA A 21 12.61 -0.67 -0.39
N SER A 22 11.58 0.19 -0.35
CA SER A 22 11.55 1.48 -1.06
C SER A 22 11.97 2.66 -0.16
N GLU A 23 12.68 2.39 0.95
CA GLU A 23 13.25 3.35 1.93
C GLU A 23 12.56 4.72 1.99
N GLY A 24 11.46 4.83 2.75
CA GLY A 24 10.81 6.11 3.04
C GLY A 24 9.81 6.59 1.98
N LEU A 25 9.50 5.77 0.98
CA LEU A 25 8.48 6.06 -0.02
C LEU A 25 7.08 6.27 0.61
N ALA A 26 6.65 5.29 1.42
CA ALA A 26 5.39 5.35 2.17
C ALA A 26 5.45 4.43 3.39
N VAL A 27 4.61 4.71 4.38
CA VAL A 27 4.38 3.89 5.57
C VAL A 27 3.00 3.27 5.48
N LEU A 28 2.91 1.96 5.70
CA LEU A 28 1.64 1.27 5.81
C LEU A 28 1.29 1.03 7.28
N LYS A 29 0.10 1.47 7.69
CA LYS A 29 -0.45 1.28 9.03
C LYS A 29 -1.69 0.39 8.95
N THR A 30 -1.59 -0.84 9.44
CA THR A 30 -2.75 -1.74 9.52
C THR A 30 -3.77 -1.20 10.53
N ILE A 31 -5.03 -1.04 10.10
CA ILE A 31 -6.14 -0.65 10.98
C ILE A 31 -6.86 -1.90 11.48
N ASP A 32 -7.19 -2.80 10.56
CA ASP A 32 -7.88 -4.06 10.86
C ASP A 32 -7.27 -5.19 10.03
N GLY A 33 -6.35 -5.94 10.63
CA GLY A 33 -5.67 -7.04 9.96
C GLY A 33 -6.57 -8.22 9.61
N LYS A 34 -7.73 -8.39 10.27
CA LYS A 34 -8.69 -9.46 9.94
C LYS A 34 -9.52 -9.11 8.71
N LYS A 35 -9.87 -7.82 8.56
CA LYS A 35 -10.62 -7.32 7.40
C LYS A 35 -9.74 -6.84 6.25
N GLY A 36 -8.42 -6.86 6.45
CA GLY A 36 -7.47 -6.42 5.43
C GLY A 36 -7.49 -4.91 5.20
N LEU A 37 -7.83 -4.13 6.24
CA LEU A 37 -7.93 -2.68 6.16
C LEU A 37 -6.63 -2.05 6.65
N ALA A 38 -6.04 -1.17 5.85
CA ALA A 38 -4.82 -0.44 6.19
C ALA A 38 -4.85 1.00 5.66
N GLN A 39 -4.00 1.83 6.23
CA GLN A 39 -3.75 3.21 5.83
C GLN A 39 -2.36 3.33 5.25
N LEU A 40 -2.27 3.85 4.03
CA LEU A 40 -1.02 4.22 3.42
C LEU A 40 -0.76 5.70 3.67
N ILE A 41 0.37 6.01 4.29
CA ILE A 41 0.77 7.35 4.72
C ILE A 41 2.07 7.71 3.99
N TYR A 42 2.06 8.80 3.23
CA TYR A 42 3.23 9.20 2.45
C TYR A 42 3.33 10.73 2.29
N PRO A 43 4.55 11.28 2.12
CA PRO A 43 4.75 12.69 1.79
C PRO A 43 4.06 13.07 0.47
N ALA A 44 3.55 14.31 0.34
CA ALA A 44 2.90 14.74 -0.91
C ALA A 44 3.85 14.69 -2.13
N CYS A 45 5.16 14.91 -1.92
CA CYS A 45 6.16 14.79 -2.97
C CYS A 45 6.29 13.38 -3.55
N ASN A 46 5.92 12.35 -2.78
CA ASN A 46 6.00 10.95 -3.20
C ASN A 46 4.69 10.46 -3.86
N HIS A 47 3.69 11.33 -4.04
CA HIS A 47 2.37 10.93 -4.49
C HIS A 47 2.38 10.19 -5.83
N ALA A 48 3.08 10.71 -6.83
CA ALA A 48 3.14 10.09 -8.16
C ALA A 48 3.77 8.69 -8.12
N GLU A 49 4.85 8.53 -7.36
CA GLU A 49 5.58 7.27 -7.22
C GLU A 49 4.77 6.23 -6.44
N VAL A 50 4.10 6.66 -5.37
CA VAL A 50 3.19 5.80 -4.60
C VAL A 50 1.99 5.36 -5.44
N GLU A 51 1.37 6.25 -6.22
CA GLU A 51 0.27 5.87 -7.11
C GLU A 51 0.73 4.89 -8.20
N SER A 52 1.91 5.10 -8.80
CA SER A 52 2.49 4.15 -9.76
C SER A 52 2.69 2.77 -9.14
N LEU A 53 3.30 2.71 -7.95
CA LEU A 53 3.51 1.46 -7.22
C LEU A 53 2.19 0.74 -6.93
N LEU A 54 1.15 1.47 -6.52
CA LEU A 54 -0.17 0.89 -6.28
C LEU A 54 -0.81 0.36 -7.57
N VAL A 55 -0.64 1.04 -8.70
CA VAL A 55 -1.12 0.55 -10.01
C VAL A 55 -0.41 -0.74 -10.39
N ASP A 56 0.92 -0.79 -10.28
CA ASP A 56 1.71 -1.98 -10.59
C ASP A 56 1.35 -3.15 -9.68
N PHE A 57 1.19 -2.87 -8.38
CA PHE A 57 0.76 -3.85 -7.39
C PHE A 57 -0.62 -4.42 -7.72
N ARG A 58 -1.58 -3.56 -8.12
CA ARG A 58 -2.92 -4.00 -8.52
C ARG A 58 -2.91 -4.88 -9.76
N GLN A 59 -2.11 -4.53 -10.78
CA GLN A 59 -2.01 -5.30 -12.01
C GLN A 59 -1.45 -6.70 -11.74
N LYS A 60 -0.42 -6.80 -10.90
CA LYS A 60 0.21 -8.07 -10.53
C LYS A 60 -0.72 -9.00 -9.74
N HIS A 61 -1.62 -8.43 -8.95
CA HIS A 61 -2.51 -9.17 -8.05
C HIS A 61 -3.98 -9.23 -8.51
N ALA A 62 -4.30 -8.74 -9.71
CA ALA A 62 -5.65 -8.65 -10.26
C ALA A 62 -6.69 -8.03 -9.29
N ILE A 63 -6.27 -7.05 -8.49
CA ILE A 63 -7.12 -6.46 -7.45
C ILE A 63 -7.92 -5.30 -8.05
N ILE A 64 -9.24 -5.48 -8.07
CA ILE A 64 -10.21 -4.41 -8.36
C ILE A 64 -10.45 -3.69 -7.02
N LEU A 65 -9.93 -2.46 -6.90
CA LEU A 65 -10.21 -1.53 -5.81
C LEU A 65 -11.31 -0.57 -6.26
#